data_AF-A0A353DLA5-F1
#
_entry.id   AF-A0A353DLA5-F1
#
_cell.length_a   1.000
_cell.length_b   1.000
_cell.length_c   1.000
_cell.angle_alpha   90.00
_cell.angle_beta   90.00
_cell.angle_gamma   90.00
#
_symmetry.space_group_name_H-M   'P 1'
#
loop_
_entity.id
_entity.type
_entity.pdbx_description
1 polymer ?
#
loop_
_entity_poly.entity_id
_entity_poly.type
_entity_poly.pdbx_seq_one_letter_code
_entity_poly.pdbx_strand_id
1 'polypeptide(L)'
;MMASLKNNKNSAEIDISYHKVTNKIDDSFVGIKIKSNKIDFYYPETYHFDDSSLEKSRNDVLAILQTISIAKTHSDSRFKVESSFSNNEAIPLLSYLWTIKDYLKNGFYVNREKVLKKNQRGKVDWKRTINGQPIISEGNVIYSDIVVSVKNNLDNLIAEIHRYCVKKSLDMLGWLFRINSSSFIQTKPFYGSIKNLYIDALNKELNQTFDDEKKERLEHMLAIVEGLSEEQNTNELVYGVDSYSYIFERMINSIFGNRDASKFNPSANWHLKSDGYVPF
;
A
#
# COMPACT_ATOMS: atom_id res chain seq x y z
N MET A 1 16.88 -35.02 38.56
CA MET A 1 17.53 -34.95 37.23
C MET A 1 16.65 -34.07 36.35
N MET A 2 16.92 -32.75 36.33
CA MET A 2 16.19 -31.77 35.53
C MET A 2 16.69 -31.87 34.08
N ALA A 3 15.81 -32.22 33.15
CA ALA A 3 16.07 -32.06 31.72
C ALA A 3 15.40 -30.77 31.25
N SER A 4 16.23 -29.75 31.03
CA SER A 4 15.88 -28.48 30.40
C SER A 4 15.41 -28.73 28.96
N LEU A 5 14.13 -28.51 28.70
CA LEU A 5 13.59 -28.35 27.35
C LEU A 5 14.02 -26.97 26.81
N LYS A 6 15.08 -26.96 26.00
CA LYS A 6 15.49 -25.79 25.22
C LYS A 6 14.37 -25.46 24.21
N ASN A 7 13.74 -24.32 24.44
CA ASN A 7 12.74 -23.72 23.56
C ASN A 7 13.48 -23.05 22.38
N ASN A 8 13.77 -23.79 21.31
CA ASN A 8 14.31 -23.21 20.07
C ASN A 8 13.16 -22.61 19.24
N LYS A 9 12.78 -21.37 19.56
CA LYS A 9 12.08 -20.48 18.63
C LYS A 9 13.12 -19.53 18.02
N ASN A 10 13.74 -19.92 16.91
CA ASN A 10 14.39 -18.96 16.02
C ASN A 10 13.29 -18.20 15.27
N SER A 11 12.73 -17.16 15.88
CA SER A 11 12.14 -16.06 15.09
C SER A 11 13.30 -15.34 14.44
N ALA A 12 13.37 -15.36 13.11
CA ALA A 12 14.42 -14.63 12.39
C ALA A 12 14.32 -13.14 12.75
N GLU A 13 15.33 -12.63 13.45
CA GLU A 13 15.38 -11.26 13.93
C GLU A 13 15.50 -10.31 12.73
N ILE A 14 14.74 -9.21 12.75
CA ILE A 14 14.78 -8.17 11.71
C ILE A 14 15.88 -7.20 12.11
N ASP A 15 16.85 -6.98 11.23
CA ASP A 15 17.95 -6.06 11.44
C ASP A 15 17.62 -4.72 10.76
N ILE A 16 17.54 -3.65 11.55
CA ILE A 16 17.16 -2.30 11.08
C ILE A 16 18.35 -1.38 11.27
N SER A 17 18.80 -0.78 10.18
CA SER A 17 19.89 0.20 10.15
C SER A 17 19.39 1.53 9.59
N TYR A 18 19.74 2.62 10.29
CA TYR A 18 19.39 3.98 9.89
C TYR A 18 20.65 4.71 9.41
N HIS A 19 20.59 5.27 8.20
CA HIS A 19 21.73 5.89 7.52
C HIS A 19 21.45 7.37 7.23
N LYS A 20 22.34 8.23 7.72
CA LYS A 20 22.31 9.67 7.42
C LYS A 20 22.94 9.92 6.05
N VAL A 21 22.22 10.57 5.15
CA VAL A 21 22.63 10.81 3.76
C VAL A 21 23.21 12.20 3.60
N THR A 22 24.46 12.29 3.12
CA THR A 22 25.21 13.56 3.01
C THR A 22 25.05 14.28 1.67
N ASN A 23 24.34 13.67 0.71
CA ASN A 23 24.15 14.17 -0.65
C ASN A 23 25.48 14.36 -1.42
N LYS A 24 26.51 13.59 -1.06
CA LYS A 24 27.78 13.48 -1.79
C LYS A 24 27.61 12.54 -2.99
N ILE A 25 28.60 12.55 -3.89
CA ILE A 25 28.68 11.57 -4.99
C ILE A 25 28.61 10.17 -4.38
N ASP A 26 27.69 9.34 -4.89
CA ASP A 26 27.37 7.99 -4.41
C ASP A 26 26.69 7.88 -3.02
N ASP A 27 26.28 9.00 -2.41
CA ASP A 27 25.55 9.07 -1.14
C ASP A 27 24.40 10.09 -1.19
N SER A 28 23.43 9.85 -2.07
CA SER A 28 22.30 10.76 -2.30
C SER A 28 20.91 10.10 -2.17
N PHE A 29 20.86 8.77 -2.09
CA PHE A 29 19.61 8.02 -1.99
C PHE A 29 18.92 8.26 -0.64
N VAL A 30 17.67 8.72 -0.66
CA VAL A 30 16.79 8.85 0.51
C VAL A 30 15.57 7.96 0.31
N GLY A 31 15.29 7.09 1.29
CA GLY A 31 14.20 6.13 1.22
C GLY A 31 14.50 4.85 1.98
N ILE A 32 13.87 3.76 1.58
CA ILE A 32 13.98 2.45 2.21
C ILE A 32 14.49 1.41 1.22
N LYS A 33 15.41 0.57 1.69
CA LYS A 33 15.90 -0.63 1.02
C LYS A 33 15.67 -1.82 1.96
N ILE A 34 14.82 -2.75 1.56
CA ILE A 34 14.57 -4.00 2.27
C ILE A 34 15.19 -5.10 1.43
N LYS A 35 15.94 -6.00 2.07
CA LYS A 35 16.42 -7.24 1.45
C LYS A 35 16.36 -8.37 2.46
N SER A 36 15.42 -9.29 2.26
CA SER A 36 15.14 -10.40 3.18
C SER A 36 14.77 -9.89 4.57
N ASN A 37 15.69 -9.98 5.55
CA ASN A 37 15.47 -9.53 6.93
C ASN A 37 16.22 -8.24 7.29
N LYS A 38 16.97 -7.68 6.33
CA LYS A 38 17.71 -6.44 6.54
C LYS A 38 16.94 -5.26 5.99
N ILE A 39 16.78 -4.24 6.82
CA ILE A 39 16.07 -3.01 6.51
C ILE A 39 17.05 -1.86 6.66
N ASP A 40 17.46 -1.28 5.53
CA ASP A 40 18.28 -0.09 5.49
C ASP A 40 17.40 1.11 5.15
N PHE A 41 17.29 2.06 6.09
CA PHE A 41 16.53 3.29 5.90
C PHE A 41 17.49 4.48 5.82
N TYR A 42 17.36 5.26 4.76
CA TYR A 42 18.22 6.38 4.44
C TYR A 42 17.44 7.68 4.57
N TYR A 43 17.91 8.60 5.40
CA TYR A 43 17.24 9.87 5.69
C TYR A 43 18.14 11.07 5.39
N PRO A 44 17.56 12.24 5.04
CA PRO A 44 18.34 13.44 4.74
C PRO A 44 19.16 13.91 5.95
N GLU A 45 20.41 14.33 5.72
CA GLU A 45 21.29 14.82 6.78
C GLU A 45 20.69 15.95 7.63
N THR A 46 19.85 16.78 7.03
CA THR A 46 19.19 17.92 7.69
C THR A 46 18.01 17.52 8.57
N TYR A 47 17.56 16.25 8.52
CA TYR A 47 16.44 15.76 9.30
C TYR A 47 16.89 15.29 10.69
N HIS A 48 16.22 15.76 11.74
CA HIS A 48 16.48 15.30 13.10
C HIS A 48 15.76 13.96 13.35
N PHE A 49 16.45 12.88 13.04
CA PHE A 49 15.94 11.51 13.19
C PHE A 49 16.15 10.99 14.61
N ASP A 50 15.09 10.49 15.25
CA ASP A 50 15.16 9.88 16.59
C ASP A 50 15.21 8.34 16.49
N ASP A 51 16.41 7.77 16.62
CA ASP A 51 16.67 6.33 16.61
C ASP A 51 16.61 5.66 17.99
N SER A 52 16.21 6.39 19.05
CA SER A 52 16.22 5.87 20.43
C SER A 52 15.26 4.70 20.66
N SER A 53 14.21 4.58 19.84
CA SER A 53 13.28 3.46 19.89
C SER A 53 12.55 3.31 18.55
N LEU A 54 12.06 2.10 18.28
CA LEU A 54 11.27 1.80 17.08
C LEU A 54 10.00 2.65 16.97
N GLU A 55 9.37 3.01 18.10
CA GLU A 55 8.12 3.79 18.07
C GLU A 55 8.33 5.22 17.59
N LYS A 56 9.45 5.82 17.98
CA LYS A 56 9.82 7.18 17.55
C LYS A 56 10.34 7.17 16.12
N SER A 57 11.28 6.28 15.81
CA SER A 57 11.82 6.15 14.46
C SER A 57 10.75 5.81 13.43
N ARG A 58 9.71 5.05 13.81
CA ARG A 58 8.55 4.76 12.96
C ARG A 58 7.87 6.04 12.45
N ASN A 59 7.64 7.03 13.32
CA ASN A 59 6.95 8.25 12.92
C ASN A 59 7.78 9.03 11.90
N ASP A 60 9.09 9.09 12.12
CA ASP A 60 10.04 9.76 11.23
C ASP A 60 10.15 9.04 9.86
N VAL A 61 10.24 7.71 9.88
CA VAL A 61 10.21 6.86 8.67
C VAL A 61 8.94 7.10 7.88
N LEU A 62 7.78 7.05 8.54
CA LEU A 62 6.49 7.29 7.89
C LEU A 62 6.39 8.68 7.29
N ALA A 63 6.87 9.72 7.99
CA ALA A 63 6.87 11.08 7.51
C ALA A 63 7.69 11.21 6.22
N ILE A 64 8.95 10.76 6.22
CA ILE A 64 9.83 10.83 5.06
C ILE A 64 9.24 10.05 3.87
N LEU A 65 8.76 8.82 4.09
CA LEU A 65 8.14 8.02 3.04
C LEU A 65 6.90 8.68 2.44
N GLN A 66 6.08 9.37 3.26
CA GLN A 66 4.95 10.17 2.79
C GLN A 66 5.40 11.35 1.93
N THR A 67 6.47 12.06 2.30
CA THR A 67 7.01 13.16 1.48
C THR A 67 7.42 12.67 0.09
N ILE A 68 8.04 11.49 0.03
CA ILE A 68 8.43 10.85 -1.22
C ILE A 68 7.21 10.50 -2.07
N SER A 69 6.16 9.97 -1.44
CA SER A 69 4.93 9.62 -2.16
C SER A 69 4.19 10.83 -2.71
N ILE A 70 4.10 11.93 -1.98
CA ILE A 70 3.42 13.16 -2.45
C ILE A 70 4.15 13.74 -3.66
N ALA A 71 5.49 13.73 -3.65
CA ALA A 71 6.27 14.21 -4.79
C ALA A 71 6.04 13.35 -6.06
N LYS A 72 5.74 12.06 -5.90
CA LYS A 72 5.47 11.09 -6.98
C LYS A 72 4.11 11.29 -7.67
N THR A 73 3.06 11.66 -6.94
CA THR A 73 1.71 11.87 -7.51
C THR A 73 1.61 13.11 -8.40
N HIS A 74 2.59 14.02 -8.35
CA HIS A 74 2.58 15.30 -9.07
C HIS A 74 3.78 15.49 -10.01
N SER A 75 4.50 14.43 -10.38
CA SER A 75 5.75 14.53 -11.16
C SER A 75 5.58 14.47 -12.69
N ASP A 76 5.83 15.62 -13.30
CA ASP A 76 6.42 15.87 -14.62
C ASP A 76 7.57 14.87 -14.93
N SER A 77 7.83 14.52 -16.20
CA SER A 77 8.68 13.39 -16.63
C SER A 77 10.20 13.44 -16.30
N ARG A 78 10.64 14.37 -15.44
CA ARG A 78 12.06 14.67 -15.17
C ARG A 78 12.67 13.92 -13.98
N PHE A 79 11.94 13.06 -13.29
CA PHE A 79 12.41 12.40 -12.07
C PHE A 79 12.78 10.94 -12.35
N LYS A 80 14.05 10.58 -12.10
CA LYS A 80 14.44 9.17 -11.94
C LYS A 80 14.18 8.79 -10.49
N VAL A 81 13.03 8.17 -10.27
CA VAL A 81 12.71 7.51 -9.01
C VAL A 81 13.28 6.10 -9.11
N GLU A 82 14.20 5.73 -8.22
CA GLU A 82 14.63 4.35 -8.10
C GLU A 82 13.54 3.56 -7.36
N SER A 83 12.67 2.91 -8.13
CA SER A 83 11.85 1.81 -7.65
C SER A 83 12.28 0.55 -8.39
N SER A 84 13.24 -0.18 -7.84
CA SER A 84 13.58 -1.51 -8.36
C SER A 84 12.63 -2.55 -7.78
N PHE A 85 11.55 -2.79 -8.52
CA PHE A 85 11.23 -4.16 -8.94
C PHE A 85 11.55 -4.24 -10.43
N SER A 86 11.96 -5.41 -10.91
CA SER A 86 12.61 -5.66 -12.21
C SER A 86 11.94 -5.11 -13.48
N ASN A 87 10.78 -4.42 -13.40
CA ASN A 87 10.08 -3.83 -14.53
C ASN A 87 9.30 -2.58 -14.11
N ASN A 88 9.89 -1.37 -14.08
CA ASN A 88 9.25 -0.03 -14.14
C ASN A 88 7.90 0.25 -13.40
N GLU A 89 7.41 -0.64 -12.53
CA GLU A 89 6.11 -0.57 -11.89
C GLU A 89 6.28 0.09 -10.53
N ALA A 90 5.65 1.26 -10.41
CA ALA A 90 5.66 2.07 -9.22
C ALA A 90 5.03 1.31 -8.03
N ILE A 91 5.84 1.00 -7.02
CA ILE A 91 5.33 0.42 -5.75
C ILE A 91 4.27 1.34 -5.13
N PRO A 92 3.07 0.82 -4.81
CA PRO A 92 1.98 1.59 -4.19
C PRO A 92 2.15 1.64 -2.67
N LEU A 93 3.23 2.26 -2.18
CA LEU A 93 3.60 2.29 -0.76
C LEU A 93 2.44 2.78 0.13
N LEU A 94 1.75 3.84 -0.28
CA LEU A 94 0.61 4.36 0.48
C LEU A 94 -0.52 3.35 0.62
N SER A 95 -0.79 2.56 -0.42
CA SER A 95 -1.82 1.51 -0.37
C SER A 95 -1.44 0.39 0.58
N TYR A 96 -0.15 0.00 0.63
CA TYR A 96 0.34 -0.95 1.63
C TYR A 96 0.14 -0.44 3.06
N LEU A 97 0.54 0.81 3.33
CA LEU A 97 0.37 1.43 4.65
C LEU A 97 -1.10 1.58 5.04
N TRP A 98 -1.94 2.01 4.10
CA TRP A 98 -3.38 2.16 4.31
C TRP A 98 -4.02 0.81 4.64
N THR A 99 -3.69 -0.24 3.88
CA THR A 99 -4.23 -1.60 4.07
C THR A 99 -3.89 -2.16 5.44
N ILE A 100 -2.66 -1.94 5.94
CA ILE A 100 -2.28 -2.37 7.30
C ILE A 100 -3.09 -1.61 8.34
N LYS A 101 -3.24 -0.29 8.20
CA LYS A 101 -4.02 0.54 9.14
C LYS A 101 -5.50 0.12 9.17
N ASP A 102 -6.11 -0.09 8.01
CA ASP A 102 -7.50 -0.56 7.90
C ASP A 102 -7.64 -1.93 8.58
N TYR A 103 -6.72 -2.87 8.31
CA TYR A 103 -6.71 -4.18 8.96
C TYR A 103 -6.57 -4.11 10.49
N LEU A 104 -5.68 -3.27 11.01
CA LEU A 104 -5.50 -3.10 12.46
C LEU A 104 -6.73 -2.51 13.13
N LYS A 105 -7.49 -1.68 12.42
CA LYS A 105 -8.72 -1.04 12.93
C LYS A 105 -9.94 -1.96 12.82
N ASN A 106 -10.12 -2.60 11.67
CA ASN A 106 -11.38 -3.24 11.27
C ASN A 106 -11.28 -4.77 11.12
N GLY A 107 -10.07 -5.32 11.13
CA GLY A 107 -9.82 -6.74 10.88
C GLY A 107 -9.95 -7.11 9.40
N PHE A 108 -10.21 -8.39 9.13
CA PHE A 108 -10.40 -8.84 7.75
C PHE A 108 -11.74 -8.37 7.18
N TYR A 109 -11.73 -7.98 5.91
CA TYR A 109 -12.94 -7.66 5.18
C TYR A 109 -13.95 -8.82 5.23
N VAL A 110 -15.18 -8.49 5.61
CA VAL A 110 -16.34 -9.38 5.58
C VAL A 110 -17.46 -8.64 4.88
N ASN A 111 -17.91 -9.14 3.73
CA ASN A 111 -19.08 -8.55 3.10
C ASN A 111 -20.34 -8.87 3.93
N ARG A 112 -21.10 -7.83 4.27
CA ARG A 112 -22.36 -7.94 5.01
C ARG A 112 -23.58 -7.84 4.09
N GLU A 113 -23.39 -7.45 2.83
CA GLU A 113 -24.45 -7.28 1.86
C GLU A 113 -24.98 -8.64 1.41
N LYS A 114 -26.30 -8.82 1.48
CA LYS A 114 -26.96 -10.02 0.97
C LYS A 114 -27.54 -9.69 -0.39
N VAL A 115 -27.24 -10.51 -1.39
CA VAL A 115 -27.84 -10.36 -2.72
C VAL A 115 -29.21 -11.02 -2.71
N LEU A 116 -30.18 -10.28 -3.23
CA LEU A 116 -31.54 -10.77 -3.42
C LEU A 116 -31.63 -11.44 -4.79
N LYS A 117 -32.13 -12.67 -4.83
CA LYS A 117 -32.41 -13.39 -6.06
C LYS A 117 -33.85 -13.89 -6.04
N LYS A 118 -34.46 -14.03 -7.22
CA LYS A 118 -35.79 -14.65 -7.37
C LYS A 118 -35.64 -16.14 -7.67
N ASN A 119 -36.53 -16.96 -7.12
CA ASN A 119 -36.69 -18.38 -7.44
C ASN A 119 -35.40 -19.20 -7.35
N GLN A 120 -34.57 -18.92 -6.34
CA GLN A 120 -33.36 -19.67 -6.05
C GLN A 120 -33.43 -20.33 -4.66
N ARG A 121 -32.50 -21.25 -4.38
CA ARG A 121 -32.37 -21.84 -3.04
C ARG A 121 -31.73 -20.84 -2.08
N GLY A 122 -32.35 -20.63 -0.92
CA GLY A 122 -31.85 -19.72 0.10
C GLY A 122 -32.91 -19.43 1.16
N LYS A 123 -32.59 -18.53 2.08
CA LYS A 123 -33.58 -18.04 3.06
C LYS A 123 -34.56 -17.10 2.36
N VAL A 124 -35.84 -17.44 2.39
CA VAL A 124 -36.92 -16.64 1.79
C VAL A 124 -37.11 -15.34 2.57
N ASP A 125 -37.15 -14.22 1.85
CA ASP A 125 -37.55 -12.92 2.35
C ASP A 125 -39.06 -12.76 2.11
N TRP A 126 -39.85 -13.25 3.07
CA TRP A 126 -41.32 -13.24 2.97
C TRP A 126 -41.89 -11.83 2.85
N LYS A 127 -41.28 -10.83 3.52
CA LYS A 127 -41.75 -9.44 3.45
C LYS A 127 -41.70 -8.92 2.01
N ARG A 128 -40.61 -9.20 1.28
CA ARG A 128 -40.49 -8.80 -0.13
C ARG A 128 -41.28 -9.70 -1.08
N THR A 129 -41.41 -10.99 -0.76
CA THR A 129 -42.16 -11.95 -1.59
C THR A 129 -43.65 -11.62 -1.60
N ILE A 130 -44.22 -11.30 -0.44
CA ILE A 130 -45.65 -10.93 -0.28
C ILE A 130 -45.98 -9.60 -0.97
N ASN A 131 -45.01 -8.67 -1.05
CA ASN A 131 -45.17 -7.42 -1.79
C ASN A 131 -45.17 -7.61 -3.31
N GLY A 132 -44.81 -8.80 -3.82
CA GLY A 132 -44.89 -9.12 -5.25
C GLY A 132 -46.34 -9.34 -5.71
N GLN A 133 -46.55 -9.42 -7.02
CA GLN A 133 -47.87 -9.75 -7.56
C GLN A 133 -48.17 -11.25 -7.36
N PRO A 134 -49.23 -11.60 -6.60
CA PRO A 134 -49.66 -12.99 -6.50
C PRO A 134 -50.49 -13.39 -7.71
N ILE A 135 -50.43 -14.68 -8.04
CA ILE A 135 -51.34 -15.35 -8.95
C ILE A 135 -52.46 -15.96 -8.09
N ILE A 136 -53.71 -15.61 -8.39
CA ILE A 136 -54.88 -16.12 -7.68
C ILE A 136 -55.54 -17.18 -8.56
N SER A 137 -55.67 -18.40 -8.04
CA SER A 137 -56.34 -19.51 -8.74
C SER A 137 -57.15 -20.33 -7.76
N GLU A 138 -58.45 -20.49 -8.00
CA GLU A 138 -59.36 -21.31 -7.18
C GLU A 138 -59.31 -20.98 -5.67
N GLY A 139 -59.16 -19.70 -5.32
CA GLY A 139 -59.06 -19.26 -3.92
C GLY A 139 -57.67 -19.42 -3.29
N ASN A 140 -56.70 -20.00 -4.01
CA ASN A 140 -55.31 -20.09 -3.58
C ASN A 140 -54.50 -18.89 -4.06
N VAL A 141 -53.56 -18.42 -3.23
CA VAL A 141 -52.64 -17.32 -3.53
C VAL A 141 -51.25 -17.90 -3.73
N ILE A 142 -50.71 -17.78 -4.94
CA ILE A 142 -49.40 -18.34 -5.31
C ILE A 142 -48.47 -17.19 -5.70
N TYR A 143 -47.34 -17.06 -5.01
CA TYR A 143 -46.29 -16.13 -5.38
C TYR A 143 -45.29 -16.84 -6.30
N SER A 144 -45.29 -16.46 -7.58
CA SER A 144 -44.37 -17.02 -8.59
C SER A 144 -42.94 -16.51 -8.44
N ASP A 145 -42.74 -15.33 -7.85
CA ASP A 145 -41.44 -14.67 -7.68
C ASP A 145 -40.98 -14.70 -6.23
N ILE A 146 -40.56 -15.87 -5.74
CA ILE A 146 -40.05 -16.02 -4.37
C ILE A 146 -38.70 -15.32 -4.25
N VAL A 147 -38.63 -14.27 -3.44
CA VAL A 147 -37.39 -13.52 -3.21
C VAL A 147 -36.60 -14.20 -2.10
N VAL A 148 -35.35 -14.58 -2.39
CA VAL A 148 -34.43 -15.21 -1.45
C VAL A 148 -33.18 -14.36 -1.25
N SER A 149 -32.67 -14.35 -0.02
CA SER A 149 -31.36 -13.77 0.31
C SER A 149 -30.27 -14.84 0.16
N VAL A 150 -29.29 -14.59 -0.72
CA VAL A 150 -28.19 -15.52 -1.01
C VAL A 150 -26.84 -14.82 -0.74
N LYS A 151 -25.85 -15.59 -0.26
CA LYS A 151 -24.45 -15.12 -0.19
C LYS A 151 -23.88 -15.00 -1.60
N ASN A 152 -23.18 -13.91 -1.91
CA ASN A 152 -22.63 -13.71 -3.24
C ASN A 152 -21.22 -14.32 -3.34
N ASN A 153 -20.95 -15.04 -4.44
CA ASN A 153 -19.66 -15.70 -4.66
C ASN A 153 -18.54 -14.70 -4.92
N LEU A 154 -18.84 -13.55 -5.54
CA LEU A 154 -17.86 -12.47 -5.71
C LEU A 154 -17.40 -11.95 -4.33
N ASP A 155 -18.28 -11.93 -3.33
CA ASP A 155 -17.92 -11.49 -1.98
C ASP A 155 -16.81 -12.34 -1.35
N ASN A 156 -16.83 -13.65 -1.60
CA ASN A 156 -15.79 -14.56 -1.12
C ASN A 156 -14.45 -14.27 -1.81
N LEU A 157 -14.48 -13.88 -3.09
CA LEU A 157 -13.29 -13.52 -3.85
C LEU A 157 -12.71 -12.18 -3.37
N ILE A 158 -13.53 -11.15 -3.14
CA ILE A 158 -13.06 -9.86 -2.59
C ILE A 158 -12.44 -10.06 -1.20
N ALA A 159 -13.06 -10.87 -0.35
CA ALA A 159 -12.49 -11.19 0.97
C ALA A 159 -11.17 -11.97 0.88
N GLU A 160 -11.02 -12.83 -0.13
CA GLU A 160 -9.76 -13.53 -0.41
C GLU A 160 -8.67 -12.55 -0.88
N ILE A 161 -9.00 -11.66 -1.82
CA ILE A 161 -8.10 -10.62 -2.32
C ILE A 161 -7.64 -9.72 -1.18
N HIS A 162 -8.56 -9.29 -0.30
CA HIS A 162 -8.22 -8.49 0.87
C HIS A 162 -7.21 -9.19 1.78
N ARG A 163 -7.43 -10.47 2.11
CA ARG A 163 -6.47 -11.24 2.93
C ARG A 163 -5.10 -11.31 2.27
N TYR A 164 -5.07 -11.49 0.95
CA TYR A 164 -3.84 -11.51 0.19
C TYR A 164 -3.10 -10.17 0.27
N CYS A 165 -3.80 -9.05 0.04
CA CYS A 165 -3.24 -7.71 0.14
C CYS A 165 -2.71 -7.43 1.55
N VAL A 166 -3.46 -7.78 2.61
CA VAL A 166 -3.01 -7.64 4.00
C VAL A 166 -1.74 -8.45 4.25
N LYS A 167 -1.69 -9.71 3.80
CA LYS A 167 -0.52 -10.57 3.94
C LYS A 167 0.72 -9.93 3.31
N LYS A 168 0.61 -9.53 2.04
CA LYS A 168 1.71 -8.88 1.30
C LYS A 168 2.13 -7.55 1.94
N SER A 169 1.17 -6.76 2.43
CA SER A 169 1.47 -5.51 3.12
C SER A 169 2.26 -5.75 4.42
N LEU A 170 1.86 -6.75 5.21
CA LEU A 170 2.56 -7.11 6.44
C LEU A 170 3.93 -7.71 6.17
N ASP A 171 4.08 -8.52 5.12
CA ASP A 171 5.38 -9.06 4.73
C ASP A 171 6.38 -7.95 4.37
N MET A 172 5.92 -6.84 3.78
CA MET A 172 6.79 -5.72 3.42
C MET A 172 6.98 -4.67 4.52
N LEU A 173 5.90 -4.22 5.17
CA LEU A 173 5.91 -3.07 6.09
C LEU A 173 5.41 -3.41 7.49
N GLY A 174 5.14 -4.69 7.79
CA GLY A 174 4.65 -5.12 9.10
C GLY A 174 5.61 -4.80 10.25
N TRP A 175 6.91 -4.73 9.97
CA TRP A 175 7.95 -4.35 10.94
C TRP A 175 7.70 -2.96 11.56
N LEU A 176 7.15 -1.99 10.80
CA LEU A 176 6.76 -0.67 11.32
C LEU A 176 5.69 -0.78 12.42
N PHE A 177 4.90 -1.85 12.41
CA PHE A 177 3.80 -2.09 13.34
C PHE A 177 4.12 -3.20 14.36
N ARG A 178 5.40 -3.59 14.49
CA ARG A 178 5.88 -4.68 15.36
C ARG A 178 5.29 -6.05 14.99
N ILE A 179 4.92 -6.22 13.72
CA ILE A 179 4.41 -7.47 13.17
C ILE A 179 5.51 -8.07 12.29
N ASN A 180 6.29 -8.99 12.87
CA ASN A 180 7.48 -9.54 12.23
C ASN A 180 7.18 -10.74 11.30
N SER A 181 5.92 -11.19 11.23
CA SER A 181 5.53 -12.31 10.37
C SER A 181 4.04 -12.28 10.06
N SER A 182 3.70 -12.49 8.78
CA SER A 182 2.32 -12.73 8.33
C SER A 182 1.94 -14.22 8.30
N SER A 183 2.73 -15.11 8.90
CA SER A 183 2.54 -16.57 8.83
C SER A 183 1.17 -17.04 9.34
N PHE A 184 0.54 -16.27 10.22
CA PHE A 184 -0.83 -16.51 10.69
C PHE A 184 -1.91 -16.29 9.61
N ILE A 185 -1.58 -15.64 8.49
CA ILE A 185 -2.47 -15.41 7.35
C ILE A 185 -2.22 -16.47 6.29
N GLN A 186 -3.19 -17.36 6.12
CA GLN A 186 -3.20 -18.38 5.08
C GLN A 186 -3.82 -17.81 3.80
N THR A 187 -3.08 -17.88 2.70
CA THR A 187 -3.49 -17.42 1.36
C THR A 187 -3.22 -18.50 0.33
N LYS A 188 -3.99 -18.51 -0.76
CA LYS A 188 -3.71 -19.38 -1.91
C LYS A 188 -2.43 -18.95 -2.62
N PRO A 189 -1.75 -19.86 -3.32
CA PRO A 189 -0.59 -19.51 -4.15
C PRO A 189 -1.00 -18.50 -5.23
N PHE A 190 -0.11 -17.53 -5.48
CA PHE A 190 -0.31 -16.47 -6.45
C PHE A 190 0.44 -16.78 -7.75
N TYR A 191 -0.23 -16.58 -8.88
CA TYR A 191 0.31 -16.78 -10.22
C TYR A 191 -0.32 -15.78 -11.19
N GLY A 192 0.29 -15.54 -12.35
CA GLY A 192 -0.11 -14.49 -13.30
C GLY A 192 -1.59 -14.46 -13.66
N SER A 193 -2.21 -15.60 -13.97
CA SER A 193 -3.64 -15.65 -14.29
C SER A 193 -4.56 -15.35 -13.09
N ILE A 194 -4.09 -15.51 -11.85
CA ILE A 194 -4.83 -15.07 -10.66
C ILE A 194 -4.79 -13.56 -10.48
N LYS A 195 -3.71 -12.89 -10.90
CA LYS A 195 -3.58 -11.42 -10.87
C LYS A 195 -4.71 -10.78 -11.68
N ASN A 196 -4.89 -11.22 -12.93
CA ASN A 196 -5.93 -10.70 -13.81
C ASN A 196 -7.33 -10.98 -13.26
N LEU A 197 -7.57 -12.18 -12.72
CA LEU A 197 -8.83 -12.51 -12.05
C LEU A 197 -9.13 -11.56 -10.89
N TYR A 198 -8.12 -11.20 -10.10
CA TYR A 198 -8.27 -10.30 -8.96
C TYR A 198 -8.57 -8.87 -9.43
N ILE A 199 -7.85 -8.36 -10.43
CA ILE A 199 -8.08 -7.04 -11.03
C ILE A 199 -9.50 -6.94 -11.58
N ASP A 200 -9.95 -7.94 -12.35
CA ASP A 200 -11.30 -7.96 -12.92
C ASP A 200 -12.38 -7.98 -11.83
N ALA A 201 -12.18 -8.76 -10.78
CA ALA A 201 -13.10 -8.84 -9.66
C ALA A 201 -13.20 -7.50 -8.90
N LEU A 202 -12.07 -6.84 -8.66
CA LEU A 202 -12.00 -5.54 -7.98
C LEU A 202 -12.68 -4.44 -8.81
N ASN A 203 -12.38 -4.35 -10.10
CA ASN A 203 -13.00 -3.38 -11.01
C ASN A 203 -14.51 -3.59 -11.13
N LYS A 204 -14.95 -4.84 -11.17
CA LYS A 204 -16.38 -5.15 -11.17
C LYS A 204 -17.07 -4.68 -9.90
N GLU A 205 -16.47 -4.91 -8.74
CA GLU A 205 -17.04 -4.49 -7.44
C GLU A 205 -17.01 -2.96 -7.29
N LEU A 206 -15.93 -2.29 -7.73
CA LEU A 206 -15.81 -0.83 -7.74
C LEU A 206 -16.94 -0.15 -8.51
N ASN A 207 -17.29 -0.70 -9.67
CA ASN A 207 -18.39 -0.18 -10.51
C ASN A 207 -19.79 -0.44 -9.91
N GLN A 208 -19.92 -1.34 -8.95
CA GLN A 208 -21.20 -1.73 -8.35
C GLN A 208 -21.44 -1.11 -6.98
N THR A 209 -20.38 -0.76 -6.25
CA THR A 209 -20.50 -0.25 -4.90
C THR A 209 -20.72 1.27 -4.87
N PHE A 210 -21.58 1.71 -3.96
CA PHE A 210 -21.82 3.14 -3.69
C PHE A 210 -21.29 3.57 -2.31
N ASP A 211 -20.68 2.65 -1.57
CA ASP A 211 -20.09 2.91 -0.25
C ASP A 211 -18.67 3.45 -0.43
N ASP A 212 -18.44 4.68 0.03
CA ASP A 212 -17.17 5.37 -0.18
C ASP A 212 -16.00 4.73 0.59
N GLU A 213 -16.23 4.21 1.80
CA GLU A 213 -15.20 3.48 2.55
C GLU A 213 -14.83 2.17 1.85
N LYS A 214 -15.82 1.49 1.27
CA LYS A 214 -15.61 0.28 0.48
C LYS A 214 -14.86 0.59 -0.81
N LYS A 215 -15.18 1.70 -1.49
CA LYS A 215 -14.44 2.15 -2.69
C LYS A 215 -12.98 2.41 -2.39
N GLU A 216 -12.69 3.20 -1.35
CA GLU A 216 -11.31 3.50 -0.94
C GLU A 216 -10.52 2.20 -0.68
N ARG A 217 -11.12 1.24 0.04
CA ARG A 217 -10.50 -0.08 0.27
C ARG A 217 -10.21 -0.82 -1.04
N LEU A 218 -11.18 -0.85 -1.96
CA LEU A 218 -11.03 -1.54 -3.24
C LEU A 218 -9.95 -0.90 -4.12
N GLU A 219 -9.85 0.43 -4.15
CA GLU A 219 -8.80 1.17 -4.87
C GLU A 219 -7.41 0.84 -4.33
N HIS A 220 -7.23 0.80 -3.00
CA HIS A 220 -5.95 0.42 -2.41
C HIS A 220 -5.59 -1.04 -2.70
N MET A 221 -6.55 -1.96 -2.65
CA MET A 221 -6.32 -3.36 -3.04
C MET A 221 -5.95 -3.47 -4.52
N LEU A 222 -6.62 -2.71 -5.40
CA LEU A 222 -6.34 -2.70 -6.84
C LEU A 222 -4.91 -2.25 -7.11
N ALA A 223 -4.51 -1.11 -6.53
CA ALA A 223 -3.14 -0.60 -6.68
C ALA A 223 -2.09 -1.63 -6.23
N ILE A 224 -2.32 -2.31 -5.09
CA ILE A 224 -1.43 -3.37 -4.60
C ILE A 224 -1.35 -4.50 -5.63
N VAL A 225 -2.49 -5.03 -6.08
CA VAL A 225 -2.52 -6.18 -7.01
C VAL A 225 -1.87 -5.83 -8.34
N GLU A 226 -2.10 -4.64 -8.88
CA GLU A 226 -1.49 -4.16 -10.12
C GLU A 226 0.04 -4.10 -10.03
N GLY A 227 0.58 -3.68 -8.89
CA GLY A 227 2.05 -3.60 -8.66
C GLY A 227 2.75 -4.93 -8.35
N LEU A 228 2.03 -6.07 -8.33
CA LEU A 228 2.65 -7.39 -8.14
C LEU A 228 3.17 -7.90 -9.48
N SER A 229 4.46 -8.26 -9.59
CA SER A 229 4.98 -8.97 -10.77
C SER A 229 5.27 -10.45 -10.51
N GLU A 230 5.24 -11.25 -11.57
CA GLU A 230 5.32 -12.72 -11.53
C GLU A 230 6.65 -13.27 -10.98
N GLU A 231 7.72 -12.47 -11.06
CA GLU A 231 9.08 -12.84 -10.63
C GLU A 231 9.35 -12.52 -9.14
N GLN A 232 8.41 -11.89 -8.43
CA GLN A 232 8.65 -11.30 -7.10
C GLN A 232 8.44 -12.28 -5.95
N ASN A 233 9.23 -13.34 -5.93
CA ASN A 233 9.53 -14.07 -4.70
C ASN A 233 10.74 -13.49 -3.95
N THR A 234 11.32 -12.38 -4.41
CA THR A 234 12.37 -11.69 -3.67
C THR A 234 11.72 -10.73 -2.68
N ASN A 235 11.98 -10.93 -1.38
CA ASN A 235 11.70 -9.95 -0.31
C ASN A 235 12.64 -8.74 -0.44
N GLU A 236 12.78 -8.20 -1.65
CA GLU A 236 13.61 -7.04 -1.96
C GLU A 236 12.67 -5.89 -2.30
N LEU A 237 12.82 -4.76 -1.61
CA LEU A 237 12.03 -3.55 -1.83
C LEU A 237 12.98 -2.37 -1.85
N VAL A 238 13.01 -1.62 -2.93
CA VAL A 238 13.65 -0.31 -2.95
C VAL A 238 12.58 0.74 -3.24
N TYR A 239 12.44 1.69 -2.32
CA TYR A 239 11.53 2.81 -2.47
C TYR A 239 12.23 4.07 -1.97
N GLY A 240 12.57 4.96 -2.89
CA GLY A 240 13.25 6.20 -2.54
C GLY A 240 13.51 7.09 -3.73
N VAL A 241 14.32 8.12 -3.52
CA VAL A 241 14.80 9.03 -4.56
C VAL A 241 16.28 9.32 -4.39
N ASP A 242 16.98 9.56 -5.50
CA ASP A 242 18.40 9.94 -5.49
C ASP A 242 18.62 11.43 -5.22
N SER A 243 17.56 12.24 -5.24
CA SER A 243 17.66 13.68 -5.03
C SER A 243 16.49 14.20 -4.21
N TYR A 244 16.65 14.16 -2.89
CA TYR A 244 15.63 14.61 -1.95
C TYR A 244 15.43 16.14 -1.94
N SER A 245 16.42 16.92 -2.40
CA SER A 245 16.32 18.38 -2.49
C SER A 245 15.10 18.85 -3.28
N TYR A 246 14.79 18.20 -4.40
CA TYR A 246 13.62 18.54 -5.20
C TYR A 246 12.29 18.21 -4.51
N ILE A 247 12.24 17.14 -3.72
CA ILE A 247 11.08 16.80 -2.90
C ILE A 247 10.87 17.89 -1.86
N PHE A 248 11.94 18.28 -1.18
CA PHE A 248 11.92 19.36 -0.22
C PHE A 248 11.43 20.68 -0.84
N GLU A 249 11.97 21.09 -1.99
CA GLU A 249 11.52 22.28 -2.71
C GLU A 249 10.03 22.21 -3.06
N ARG A 250 9.53 21.04 -3.50
CA ARG A 250 8.11 20.84 -3.78
C ARG A 250 7.24 20.97 -2.54
N MET A 251 7.68 20.45 -1.40
CA MET A 251 6.97 20.62 -0.13
C MET A 251 6.93 22.08 0.30
N ILE A 252 8.04 22.81 0.16
CA ILE A 252 8.07 24.25 0.44
C ILE A 252 7.12 24.99 -0.50
N ASN A 253 7.13 24.68 -1.79
CA ASN A 253 6.23 25.31 -2.76
C ASN A 253 4.75 24.96 -2.52
N SER A 254 4.41 23.77 -2.04
CA SER A 254 3.00 23.43 -1.76
C SER A 254 2.45 24.20 -0.56
N ILE A 255 3.31 24.54 0.42
CA ILE A 255 2.92 25.30 1.62
C ILE A 255 3.05 26.82 1.41
N PHE A 256 4.11 27.25 0.73
CA PHE A 256 4.54 28.66 0.65
C PHE A 256 4.61 29.22 -0.79
N GLY A 257 4.17 28.49 -1.81
CA GLY A 257 4.30 28.83 -3.24
C GLY A 257 3.46 30.00 -3.73
N ASN A 258 3.09 30.94 -2.86
CA ASN A 258 2.46 32.20 -3.23
C ASN A 258 3.46 33.25 -3.78
N ARG A 259 4.75 32.90 -3.88
CA ARG A 259 5.83 33.75 -4.38
C ARG A 259 6.66 33.01 -5.41
N ASP A 260 7.26 33.78 -6.33
CA ASP A 260 8.17 33.27 -7.34
C ASP A 260 9.51 32.86 -6.71
N ALA A 261 9.72 31.54 -6.60
CA ALA A 261 10.91 30.94 -6.01
C ALA A 261 12.21 31.31 -6.76
N SER A 262 12.13 31.60 -8.07
CA SER A 262 13.30 31.92 -8.90
C SER A 262 14.08 33.15 -8.40
N LYS A 263 13.41 34.06 -7.69
CA LYS A 263 14.01 35.26 -7.09
C LYS A 263 14.96 34.97 -5.92
N PHE A 264 14.88 33.77 -5.34
CA PHE A 264 15.69 33.35 -4.19
C PHE A 264 16.75 32.32 -4.58
N ASN A 265 16.79 31.89 -5.85
CA ASN A 265 17.80 30.95 -6.31
C ASN A 265 19.19 31.61 -6.25
N PRO A 266 20.20 30.90 -5.72
CA PRO A 266 21.56 31.42 -5.70
C PRO A 266 22.05 31.63 -7.13
N SER A 267 22.50 32.84 -7.45
CA SER A 267 23.15 33.16 -8.72
C SER A 267 24.66 33.01 -8.58
N ALA A 268 25.29 32.30 -9.51
CA ALA A 268 26.74 32.19 -9.60
C ALA A 268 27.24 32.88 -10.87
N ASN A 269 28.26 33.74 -10.73
CA ASN A 269 28.99 34.30 -11.86
C ASN A 269 30.18 33.39 -12.17
N TRP A 270 30.23 32.88 -13.41
CA TRP A 270 31.35 32.08 -13.89
C TRP A 270 32.32 33.00 -14.62
N HIS A 271 33.51 33.17 -14.06
CA HIS A 271 34.58 33.90 -14.71
C HIS A 271 35.56 32.91 -15.32
N LEU A 272 35.72 32.97 -16.64
CA LEU A 272 36.77 32.25 -17.34
C LEU A 272 38.12 32.79 -16.89
N LYS A 273 38.94 31.93 -16.29
CA LYS A 273 40.31 32.25 -15.91
C LYS A 273 41.13 32.35 -17.19
N SER A 274 41.55 33.55 -17.60
CA SER A 274 42.74 33.66 -18.45
C SER A 274 43.97 33.42 -17.58
N ASP A 275 45.00 32.77 -18.12
CA ASP A 275 46.26 32.53 -17.40
C ASP A 275 46.77 33.84 -16.74
N GLY A 276 47.01 33.79 -15.42
CA GLY A 276 47.65 34.89 -14.67
C GLY A 276 46.81 35.65 -13.65
N TYR A 277 45.53 35.34 -13.42
CA TYR A 277 44.72 36.05 -12.41
C TYR A 277 45.01 35.57 -10.97
N VAL A 278 45.30 36.53 -10.07
CA VAL A 278 45.41 36.32 -8.61
C VAL A 278 44.26 37.09 -7.95
N PRO A 279 43.36 36.42 -7.22
CA PRO A 279 42.25 37.10 -6.54
C PRO A 279 42.75 37.89 -5.32
N PHE A 280 42.08 39.01 -5.04
CA PHE A 280 42.32 39.90 -3.90
C PHE A 280 41.91 39.27 -2.58
#